data_AF-A0A1Y3QYA2-F1
#
_entry.id   AF-A0A1Y3QYA2-F1
#
_cell.length_a   1.000
_cell.length_b   1.000
_cell.length_c   1.000
_cell.angle_alpha   90.00
_cell.angle_beta   90.00
_cell.angle_gamma   90.00
#
_symmetry.space_group_name_H-M   'P 1'
#
loop_
_entity.id
_entity.type
_entity.pdbx_description
1 polymer ?
#
loop_
_entity_poly.entity_id
_entity_poly.type
_entity_poly.pdbx_seq_one_letter_code
_entity_poly.pdbx_strand_id
1 'polypeptide(L)'
;MELSNIFESEHEENWRIVFAQYTELYRQSPSIDVAMHFAFFCWYLLWQWDEISFPGETLSPYEKGTVDTRNGISKSKLLFDLDVTTKHLLTSPDNTPVKYLIVLCLMKKIYPYFFKEDTFSEVKRQKVVASISQKPLDDVGTKAIYNYLRTKNATNILPAERIAVRTIFPPNSLIQSYFTWLFD
;
A
#
# COMPACT_ATOMS: atom_id res chain seq x y z
N MET A 1 15.97 -12.51 -8.88
CA MET A 1 15.79 -11.06 -8.70
C MET A 1 15.27 -10.87 -7.30
N GLU A 2 15.95 -10.10 -6.47
CA GLU A 2 15.57 -9.93 -5.07
C GLU A 2 14.67 -8.71 -4.89
N LEU A 3 13.80 -8.76 -3.88
CA LEU A 3 12.89 -7.66 -3.55
C LEU A 3 13.65 -6.36 -3.21
N SER A 4 14.81 -6.47 -2.57
CA SER A 4 15.69 -5.32 -2.25
C SER A 4 16.13 -4.54 -3.49
N ASN A 5 16.34 -5.20 -4.63
CA ASN A 5 16.77 -4.54 -5.86
C ASN A 5 15.65 -3.66 -6.44
N ILE A 6 14.39 -4.02 -6.15
CA ILE A 6 13.24 -3.23 -6.57
C ILE A 6 13.17 -1.92 -5.76
N PHE A 7 13.54 -1.97 -4.47
CA PHE A 7 13.54 -0.79 -3.60
C PHE A 7 14.53 0.28 -4.03
N GLU A 8 15.67 -0.10 -4.64
CA GLU A 8 16.58 0.87 -5.27
C GLU A 8 15.89 1.59 -6.44
N SER A 9 15.19 0.85 -7.29
CA SER A 9 14.42 1.42 -8.40
C SER A 9 13.21 2.25 -7.92
N GLU A 10 12.62 1.91 -6.76
CA GLU A 10 11.58 2.72 -6.11
C GLU A 10 12.15 4.05 -5.62
N HIS A 11 13.34 4.04 -5.01
CA HIS A 11 14.00 5.24 -4.53
C HIS A 11 14.38 6.20 -5.67
N GLU A 12 14.75 5.66 -6.83
CA GLU A 12 15.00 6.42 -8.06
C GLU A 12 13.72 6.87 -8.80
N GLU A 13 12.55 6.53 -8.27
CA GLU A 13 11.25 6.78 -8.89
C GLU A 13 11.10 6.24 -10.31
N ASN A 14 11.82 5.16 -10.65
CA ASN A 14 11.79 4.55 -11.97
C ASN A 14 10.59 3.61 -12.12
N TRP A 15 9.39 4.19 -12.05
CA TRP A 15 8.13 3.46 -11.88
C TRP A 15 7.88 2.37 -12.92
N ARG A 16 8.27 2.61 -14.18
CA ARG A 16 8.13 1.61 -15.25
C ARG A 16 8.98 0.37 -14.99
N ILE A 17 10.23 0.57 -14.56
CA ILE A 17 11.15 -0.53 -14.24
C ILE A 17 10.66 -1.25 -12.98
N VAL A 18 10.29 -0.51 -11.93
CA VAL A 18 9.72 -1.06 -10.69
C VAL A 18 8.53 -1.96 -10.99
N PHE A 19 7.58 -1.49 -11.82
CA PHE A 19 6.41 -2.26 -12.18
C PHE A 19 6.76 -3.56 -12.94
N ALA A 20 7.70 -3.50 -13.87
CA ALA A 20 8.17 -4.68 -14.60
C ALA A 20 8.89 -5.68 -13.67
N GLN A 21 9.72 -5.18 -12.75
CA GLN A 21 10.42 -5.99 -11.77
C GLN A 21 9.45 -6.67 -10.80
N TYR A 22 8.45 -5.95 -10.27
CA TYR A 22 7.43 -6.54 -9.41
C TYR A 22 6.60 -7.60 -10.15
N THR A 23 6.18 -7.30 -11.38
CA THR A 23 5.42 -8.25 -12.20
C THR A 23 6.20 -9.55 -12.40
N GLU A 24 7.49 -9.45 -12.74
CA GLU A 24 8.33 -10.61 -12.97
C GLU A 24 8.67 -11.35 -11.67
N LEU A 25 8.98 -10.64 -10.57
CA LEU A 25 9.26 -11.26 -9.28
C LEU A 25 8.03 -12.00 -8.75
N TYR A 26 6.86 -11.38 -8.81
CA TYR A 26 5.61 -11.97 -8.35
C TYR A 26 5.24 -13.21 -9.18
N ARG A 27 5.50 -13.19 -10.49
CA ARG A 27 5.30 -14.35 -11.37
C ARG A 27 6.21 -15.52 -11.02
N GLN A 28 7.46 -15.25 -10.63
CA GLN A 28 8.44 -16.28 -10.28
C GLN A 28 8.25 -16.82 -8.85
N SER A 29 7.96 -15.93 -7.90
CA SER A 29 7.90 -16.24 -6.47
C SER A 29 6.91 -15.32 -5.75
N PRO A 30 5.60 -15.66 -5.77
CA PRO A 30 4.57 -14.89 -5.08
C PRO A 30 4.63 -15.15 -3.57
N SER A 31 5.59 -14.54 -2.87
CA SER A 31 5.60 -14.55 -1.40
C SER A 31 4.68 -13.46 -0.84
N ILE A 32 4.37 -13.53 0.46
CA ILE A 32 3.57 -12.50 1.14
C ILE A 32 4.26 -11.12 1.10
N ASP A 33 5.58 -11.07 1.28
CA ASP A 33 6.35 -9.83 1.19
C ASP A 33 6.25 -9.23 -0.21
N VAL A 34 6.51 -10.03 -1.26
CA VAL A 34 6.40 -9.56 -2.65
C VAL A 34 4.98 -9.10 -2.97
N ALA A 35 3.97 -9.86 -2.54
CA ALA A 35 2.57 -9.51 -2.74
C ALA A 35 2.19 -8.17 -2.08
N MET A 36 2.62 -7.95 -0.83
CA MET A 36 2.32 -6.71 -0.10
C MET A 36 3.03 -5.51 -0.72
N HIS A 37 4.32 -5.62 -1.01
CA HIS A 37 5.07 -4.53 -1.63
C HIS A 37 4.53 -4.18 -3.02
N PHE A 38 4.18 -5.20 -3.82
CA PHE A 38 3.57 -4.97 -5.12
C PHE A 38 2.15 -4.37 -5.01
N ALA A 39 1.31 -4.86 -4.08
CA ALA A 39 0.00 -4.28 -3.81
C ALA A 39 0.12 -2.80 -3.43
N PHE A 40 1.06 -2.48 -2.52
CA PHE A 40 1.31 -1.13 -2.08
C PHE A 40 1.79 -0.24 -3.21
N PHE A 41 2.74 -0.70 -4.04
CA PHE A 41 3.19 0.01 -5.23
C PHE A 41 2.01 0.35 -6.17
N CYS A 42 1.17 -0.63 -6.49
CA CYS A 42 0.01 -0.40 -7.36
C CYS A 42 -0.95 0.63 -6.75
N TRP A 43 -1.25 0.51 -5.47
CA TRP A 43 -2.10 1.47 -4.75
C TRP A 43 -1.47 2.85 -4.69
N TYR A 44 -0.16 2.96 -4.46
CA TYR A 44 0.56 4.23 -4.38
C TYR A 44 0.57 4.96 -5.72
N LEU A 45 0.79 4.26 -6.84
CA LEU A 45 0.69 4.88 -8.16
C LEU A 45 -0.75 5.28 -8.51
N LEU A 46 -1.75 4.48 -8.14
CA LEU A 46 -3.16 4.85 -8.30
C LEU A 46 -3.52 6.08 -7.43
N TRP A 47 -2.99 6.13 -6.21
CA TRP A 47 -3.11 7.26 -5.29
C TRP A 47 -2.48 8.52 -5.88
N GLN A 48 -1.22 8.46 -6.33
CA GLN A 48 -0.57 9.57 -7.04
C GLN A 48 -1.35 9.98 -8.28
N TRP A 49 -1.99 9.04 -8.98
CA TRP A 49 -2.87 9.34 -10.11
C TRP A 49 -4.04 10.25 -9.69
N ASP A 50 -4.70 9.91 -8.60
CA ASP A 50 -5.87 10.63 -8.11
C ASP A 50 -5.48 11.93 -7.35
N GLU A 51 -4.33 11.97 -6.65
CA GLU A 51 -3.83 13.18 -5.98
C GLU A 51 -3.16 14.18 -6.93
N ILE A 52 -2.48 13.73 -7.99
CA ILE A 52 -1.97 14.65 -9.02
C ILE A 52 -3.11 15.10 -9.93
N SER A 53 -4.27 14.44 -9.86
CA SER A 53 -5.51 15.03 -10.38
C SER A 53 -6.02 16.19 -9.53
N PHE A 54 -5.47 16.45 -8.31
CA PHE A 54 -5.79 17.60 -7.46
C PHE A 54 -4.69 17.99 -6.43
N PRO A 55 -3.84 18.98 -6.77
CA PRO A 55 -3.36 19.92 -5.77
C PRO A 55 -3.66 21.36 -6.21
N GLY A 56 -4.70 21.97 -5.63
CA GLY A 56 -4.91 23.42 -5.68
C GLY A 56 -5.56 24.04 -6.92
N GLU A 57 -5.80 23.30 -8.00
CA GLU A 57 -6.56 23.79 -9.17
C GLU A 57 -7.87 23.02 -9.37
N THR A 58 -8.97 23.77 -9.43
CA THR A 58 -10.27 23.27 -9.90
C THR A 58 -10.19 23.07 -11.41
N LEU A 59 -9.62 21.95 -11.86
CA LEU A 59 -9.76 21.56 -13.25
C LEU A 59 -11.20 21.11 -13.50
N SER A 60 -11.78 21.63 -14.57
CA SER A 60 -13.14 21.32 -15.00
C SER A 60 -13.28 19.80 -15.23
N PRO A 61 -14.47 19.19 -15.02
CA PRO A 61 -14.71 17.76 -15.27
C PRO A 61 -14.31 17.27 -16.68
N TYR A 62 -14.08 18.20 -17.61
CA TYR A 62 -13.70 17.99 -19.00
C TYR A 62 -12.17 18.07 -19.27
N GLU A 63 -11.37 18.37 -18.25
CA GLU A 63 -9.88 18.33 -18.29
C GLU A 63 -9.33 17.05 -17.65
N LYS A 64 -10.21 16.09 -17.32
CA LYS A 64 -9.82 14.72 -16.97
C LYS A 64 -9.12 14.10 -18.18
N GLY A 65 -7.79 14.09 -18.15
CA GLY A 65 -7.00 13.36 -19.12
C GLY A 65 -7.48 11.92 -19.18
N THR A 66 -8.03 11.53 -20.32
CA THR A 66 -8.29 10.16 -20.79
C THR A 66 -7.01 9.36 -20.97
N VAL A 67 -5.97 9.66 -20.18
CA VAL A 67 -4.68 9.02 -20.31
C VAL A 67 -4.81 7.72 -19.53
N ASP A 68 -5.04 6.62 -20.22
CA ASP A 68 -5.07 5.29 -19.60
C ASP A 68 -3.68 4.85 -19.10
N THR A 69 -2.62 5.61 -19.40
CA THR A 69 -1.21 5.25 -19.16
C THR A 69 -0.41 6.40 -18.52
N ARG A 70 0.30 6.13 -17.42
CA ARG A 70 1.20 7.08 -16.75
C ARG A 70 2.53 6.39 -16.48
N ASN A 71 3.64 7.07 -16.76
CA ASN A 71 4.98 6.47 -16.67
C ASN A 71 5.11 5.16 -17.49
N GLY A 72 4.35 5.02 -18.57
CA GLY A 72 4.30 3.79 -19.39
C GLY A 72 3.52 2.62 -18.77
N ILE A 73 2.77 2.84 -17.68
CA ILE A 73 1.97 1.82 -16.99
C ILE A 73 0.49 2.18 -17.11
N SER A 74 -0.35 1.20 -17.46
CA SER A 74 -1.79 1.47 -17.58
C SER A 74 -2.53 1.40 -16.24
N LYS A 75 -3.53 2.27 -16.06
CA LYS A 75 -4.38 2.30 -14.84
C LYS A 75 -5.11 0.96 -14.65
N SER A 76 -5.62 0.38 -15.74
CA SER A 76 -6.28 -0.92 -15.71
C SER A 76 -5.36 -2.05 -15.26
N LYS A 77 -4.07 -2.00 -15.64
CA LYS A 77 -3.08 -2.99 -15.23
C LYS A 77 -2.73 -2.85 -13.75
N LEU A 78 -2.56 -1.62 -13.24
CA LEU A 78 -2.37 -1.37 -11.80
C LEU A 78 -3.55 -1.90 -10.98
N LEU A 79 -4.79 -1.64 -11.41
CA LEU A 79 -6.00 -2.15 -10.76
C LEU A 79 -6.07 -3.67 -10.80
N PHE A 80 -5.71 -4.29 -11.93
CA PHE A 80 -5.67 -5.74 -12.08
C PHE A 80 -4.64 -6.36 -11.13
N ASP A 81 -3.41 -5.86 -11.11
CA ASP A 81 -2.36 -6.45 -10.26
C ASP A 81 -2.61 -6.18 -8.78
N LEU A 82 -3.18 -5.02 -8.41
CA LEU A 82 -3.67 -4.76 -7.04
C LEU A 82 -4.72 -5.78 -6.61
N ASP A 83 -5.67 -6.11 -7.48
CA ASP A 83 -6.71 -7.10 -7.22
C ASP A 83 -6.12 -8.51 -7.00
N VAL A 84 -5.19 -8.90 -7.88
CA VAL A 84 -4.51 -10.21 -7.81
C VAL A 84 -3.69 -10.36 -6.53
N THR A 85 -2.86 -9.37 -6.20
CA THR A 85 -2.03 -9.42 -4.99
C THR A 85 -2.87 -9.33 -3.72
N THR A 86 -3.92 -8.50 -3.71
CA THR A 86 -4.87 -8.43 -2.59
C THR A 86 -5.58 -9.76 -2.37
N LYS A 87 -6.04 -10.43 -3.44
CA LYS A 87 -6.67 -11.75 -3.33
C LYS A 87 -5.73 -12.77 -2.71
N HIS A 88 -4.46 -12.77 -3.12
CA HIS A 88 -3.45 -13.65 -2.55
C HIS A 88 -3.23 -13.37 -1.05
N LEU A 89 -3.03 -12.11 -0.65
CA LEU A 89 -2.85 -11.70 0.75
C LEU A 89 -4.05 -12.08 1.65
N LEU A 90 -5.26 -12.09 1.09
CA LEU A 90 -6.51 -12.40 1.79
C LEU A 90 -6.92 -13.89 1.70
N THR A 91 -6.18 -14.73 0.99
CA THR A 91 -6.50 -16.18 0.87
C THR A 91 -6.19 -16.91 2.19
N SER A 92 -5.13 -16.51 2.89
CA SER A 92 -4.76 -17.05 4.20
C SER A 92 -4.23 -15.93 5.09
N PRO A 93 -5.12 -15.04 5.57
CA PRO A 93 -4.72 -13.84 6.31
C PRO A 93 -3.93 -14.16 7.58
N ASP A 94 -4.10 -15.34 8.17
CA ASP A 94 -3.33 -15.76 9.34
C ASP A 94 -1.84 -15.98 9.07
N ASN A 95 -1.45 -16.22 7.82
CA ASN A 95 -0.05 -16.34 7.40
C ASN A 95 0.57 -14.99 7.03
N THR A 96 -0.23 -13.92 7.00
CA THR A 96 0.23 -12.58 6.64
C THR A 96 0.65 -11.82 7.91
N PRO A 97 1.86 -11.26 7.97
CA PRO A 97 2.30 -10.43 9.08
C PRO A 97 1.28 -9.33 9.40
N VAL A 98 1.01 -9.12 10.70
CA VAL A 98 -0.03 -8.18 11.14
C VAL A 98 0.21 -6.76 10.61
N LYS A 99 1.47 -6.31 10.54
CA LYS A 99 1.83 -5.02 9.94
C LYS A 99 1.30 -4.86 8.52
N TYR A 100 1.36 -5.91 7.69
CA TYR A 100 0.86 -5.87 6.31
C TYR A 100 -0.65 -5.90 6.22
N LEU A 101 -1.32 -6.67 7.10
CA LEU A 101 -2.79 -6.62 7.17
C LEU A 101 -3.30 -5.23 7.56
N ILE A 102 -2.60 -4.55 8.49
CA ILE A 102 -2.91 -3.16 8.86
C ILE A 102 -2.76 -2.24 7.66
N VAL A 103 -1.64 -2.33 6.93
CA VAL A 103 -1.40 -1.51 5.71
C VAL A 103 -2.47 -1.78 4.66
N LEU A 104 -2.81 -3.03 4.39
CA LEU A 104 -3.85 -3.40 3.42
C LEU A 104 -5.22 -2.84 3.82
N CYS A 105 -5.61 -2.95 5.10
CA CYS A 105 -6.83 -2.35 5.63
C CYS A 105 -6.81 -0.83 5.51
N LEU A 106 -5.66 -0.19 5.73
CA LEU A 106 -5.50 1.26 5.59
C LEU A 106 -5.68 1.70 4.14
N MET A 107 -5.04 1.01 3.18
CA MET A 107 -5.19 1.27 1.76
C MET A 107 -6.67 1.24 1.32
N LYS A 108 -7.42 0.20 1.74
CA LYS A 108 -8.87 0.09 1.48
C LYS A 108 -9.68 1.17 2.20
N LYS A 109 -9.23 1.64 3.37
CA LYS A 109 -9.90 2.74 4.10
C LYS A 109 -9.74 4.09 3.41
N ILE A 110 -8.57 4.38 2.86
CA ILE A 110 -8.29 5.68 2.24
C ILE A 110 -8.88 5.76 0.82
N TYR A 111 -8.64 4.77 -0.03
CA TYR A 111 -9.19 4.70 -1.41
C TYR A 111 -9.95 3.38 -1.63
N PRO A 112 -11.20 3.27 -1.13
CA PRO A 112 -11.94 2.01 -1.17
C PRO A 112 -12.24 1.51 -2.58
N TYR A 113 -12.39 2.41 -3.55
CA TYR A 113 -12.80 2.10 -4.93
C TYR A 113 -11.66 1.54 -5.80
N PHE A 114 -10.40 1.56 -5.35
CA PHE A 114 -9.32 0.82 -6.03
C PHE A 114 -9.44 -0.70 -5.87
N PHE A 115 -10.18 -1.15 -4.85
CA PHE A 115 -10.36 -2.55 -4.53
C PHE A 115 -11.72 -3.04 -5.01
N LYS A 116 -11.74 -4.14 -5.77
CA LYS A 116 -13.00 -4.80 -6.14
C LYS A 116 -13.73 -5.29 -4.89
N GLU A 117 -15.04 -5.10 -4.87
CA GLU A 117 -15.88 -5.53 -3.74
C GLU A 117 -15.84 -7.06 -3.54
N ASP A 118 -15.79 -7.85 -4.62
CA ASP A 118 -15.69 -9.31 -4.53
C ASP A 118 -14.37 -9.79 -3.91
N THR A 119 -13.30 -8.99 -4.04
CA THR A 119 -11.97 -9.34 -3.53
C THR A 119 -11.78 -8.86 -2.09
N PHE A 120 -12.07 -7.57 -1.84
CA PHE A 120 -11.90 -6.93 -0.55
C PHE A 120 -13.02 -5.93 -0.24
N SER A 121 -14.19 -6.47 0.09
CA SER A 121 -15.32 -5.69 0.56
C SER A 121 -15.07 -5.03 1.92
N GLU A 122 -15.88 -4.01 2.22
CA GLU A 122 -15.86 -3.36 3.53
C GLU A 122 -16.14 -4.33 4.68
N VAL A 123 -17.07 -5.28 4.49
CA VAL A 123 -17.36 -6.33 5.48
C VAL A 123 -16.11 -7.19 5.73
N LYS A 124 -15.37 -7.55 4.68
CA LYS A 124 -14.14 -8.32 4.81
C LYS A 124 -13.05 -7.50 5.51
N ARG A 125 -12.92 -6.21 5.20
CA ARG A 125 -12.01 -5.29 5.92
C ARG A 125 -12.31 -5.27 7.42
N GLN A 126 -13.58 -5.13 7.80
CA GLN A 126 -13.99 -5.12 9.21
C GLN A 126 -13.64 -6.43 9.92
N LYS A 127 -13.82 -7.58 9.27
CA LYS A 127 -13.42 -8.89 9.80
C LYS A 127 -11.91 -8.98 10.02
N VAL A 128 -11.10 -8.50 9.08
CA VAL A 128 -9.64 -8.45 9.23
C VAL A 128 -9.23 -7.54 10.38
N VAL A 129 -9.82 -6.34 10.49
CA VAL A 129 -9.55 -5.41 11.60
C VAL A 129 -9.94 -6.00 12.96
N ALA A 130 -11.06 -6.71 13.03
CA ALA A 130 -11.48 -7.41 14.25
C ALA A 130 -10.48 -8.52 14.63
N SER A 131 -10.00 -9.31 13.66
CA SER A 131 -8.96 -10.33 13.88
C SER A 131 -7.65 -9.71 14.38
N ILE A 132 -7.21 -8.59 13.79
CA ILE A 132 -6.02 -7.85 14.25
C ILE A 132 -6.17 -7.42 15.71
N SER A 133 -7.35 -6.94 16.11
CA SER A 133 -7.60 -6.45 17.49
C SER A 133 -7.50 -7.54 18.57
N GLN A 134 -7.58 -8.81 18.16
CA GLN A 134 -7.47 -9.97 19.05
C GLN A 134 -6.03 -10.48 19.18
N LYS A 135 -5.10 -10.01 18.34
CA LYS A 135 -3.68 -10.41 18.34
C LYS A 135 -2.84 -9.38 19.10
N PRO A 136 -1.79 -9.79 19.84
CA PRO A 136 -0.87 -8.84 20.45
C PRO A 136 -0.11 -8.06 19.36
N LEU A 137 -0.05 -6.74 19.51
CA LEU A 137 0.73 -5.85 18.63
C LEU A 137 2.04 -5.53 19.33
N ASP A 138 3.01 -6.45 19.36
CA ASP A 138 4.18 -6.30 20.23
C ASP A 138 5.10 -5.15 19.80
N ASP A 139 5.14 -4.83 18.51
CA ASP A 139 5.94 -3.74 17.96
C ASP A 139 5.26 -2.37 18.05
N VAL A 140 6.03 -1.36 18.50
CA VAL A 140 5.56 0.02 18.71
C VAL A 140 5.15 0.68 17.39
N GLY A 141 5.89 0.43 16.30
CA GLY A 141 5.54 0.97 14.97
C GLY A 141 4.20 0.40 14.47
N THR A 142 3.99 -0.90 14.66
CA THR A 142 2.76 -1.60 14.27
C THR A 142 1.56 -1.03 15.03
N LYS A 143 1.71 -0.81 16.34
CA LYS A 143 0.68 -0.15 17.19
C LYS A 143 0.36 1.26 16.69
N ALA A 144 1.37 2.05 16.35
CA ALA A 144 1.17 3.41 15.87
C ALA A 144 0.37 3.44 14.55
N ILE A 145 0.73 2.58 13.57
CA ILE A 145 0.00 2.46 12.30
C ILE A 145 -1.43 1.94 12.54
N TYR A 146 -1.61 0.98 13.46
CA TYR A 146 -2.94 0.49 13.83
C TYR A 146 -3.82 1.58 14.47
N ASN A 147 -3.26 2.40 15.35
CA ASN A 147 -3.96 3.53 15.95
C ASN A 147 -4.38 4.54 14.87
N TYR A 148 -3.48 4.85 13.93
CA TYR A 148 -3.81 5.69 12.78
C TYR A 148 -4.93 5.09 11.91
N LEU A 149 -4.90 3.77 11.65
CA LEU A 149 -5.98 3.06 10.95
C LEU A 149 -7.33 3.25 11.64
N ARG A 150 -7.37 3.31 12.98
CA ARG A 150 -8.61 3.52 13.73
C ARG A 150 -9.06 4.98 13.74
N THR A 151 -8.16 5.90 14.06
CA THR A 151 -8.50 7.30 14.38
C THR A 151 -8.34 8.27 13.22
N LYS A 152 -7.58 7.91 12.17
CA LYS A 152 -7.08 8.81 11.11
C LYS A 152 -6.28 10.00 11.67
N ASN A 153 -5.76 9.88 12.90
CA ASN A 153 -5.03 10.94 13.56
C ASN A 153 -3.55 10.60 13.71
N ALA A 154 -2.69 11.41 13.12
CA ALA A 154 -1.23 11.34 13.24
C ALA A 154 -0.64 12.44 14.16
N THR A 155 -1.45 13.38 14.67
CA THR A 155 -0.94 14.60 15.33
C THR A 155 -0.34 14.37 16.72
N ASN A 156 -0.70 13.26 17.38
CA ASN A 156 -0.26 12.94 18.75
C ASN A 156 0.68 11.73 18.81
N ILE A 157 1.51 11.53 17.77
CA ILE A 157 2.49 10.43 17.77
C ILE A 157 3.75 10.79 18.56
N LEU A 158 4.14 9.91 19.49
CA LEU A 158 5.32 10.09 20.33
C LEU A 158 6.61 9.97 19.49
N PRO A 159 7.72 10.63 19.87
CA PRO A 159 8.98 10.51 19.16
C PRO A 159 9.47 9.06 19.00
N ALA A 160 9.27 8.22 20.03
CA ALA A 160 9.61 6.79 19.98
C ALA A 160 8.76 6.01 18.96
N GLU A 161 7.49 6.36 18.81
CA GLU A 161 6.60 5.75 17.81
C GLU A 161 7.01 6.16 16.39
N ARG A 162 7.40 7.42 16.17
CA ARG A 162 7.93 7.89 14.87
C ARG A 162 9.17 7.09 14.46
N ILE A 163 10.14 6.94 15.38
CA ILE A 163 11.36 6.16 15.13
C ILE A 163 11.00 4.71 14.79
N ALA A 164 10.09 4.09 15.55
CA ALA A 164 9.69 2.71 15.32
C ALA A 164 9.02 2.51 13.95
N VAL A 165 8.15 3.44 13.54
CA VAL A 165 7.50 3.41 12.21
C VAL A 165 8.53 3.49 11.07
N ARG A 166 9.59 4.29 11.22
CA ARG A 166 10.66 4.40 10.21
C ARG A 166 11.43 3.08 10.01
N THR A 167 11.40 2.17 10.98
CA THR A 167 12.20 0.92 10.96
C THR A 167 11.38 -0.35 10.75
N ILE A 168 10.05 -0.28 10.73
CA ILE A 168 9.18 -1.47 10.68
C ILE A 168 9.15 -2.13 9.28
N PHE A 169 9.42 -1.36 8.23
CA PHE A 169 9.46 -1.81 6.85
C PHE A 169 10.90 -1.84 6.34
N PRO A 170 11.20 -2.68 5.32
CA PRO A 170 12.53 -2.76 4.75
C PRO A 170 13.06 -1.37 4.31
N PRO A 171 14.36 -1.11 4.51
CA PRO A 171 14.98 0.14 4.12
C PRO A 171 14.82 0.38 2.61
N ASN A 172 14.63 1.65 2.24
CA ASN A 172 14.42 2.14 0.87
C ASN A 172 13.13 1.67 0.20
N SER A 173 12.30 0.85 0.86
CA SER A 173 11.02 0.45 0.29
C SER A 173 10.03 1.62 0.27
N LEU A 174 9.18 1.65 -0.74
CA LEU A 174 8.14 2.66 -0.90
C LEU A 174 7.18 2.69 0.31
N ILE A 175 6.90 1.53 0.92
CA ILE A 175 6.11 1.44 2.15
C ILE A 175 6.80 2.21 3.29
N GLN A 176 8.12 2.01 3.49
CA GLN A 176 8.89 2.72 4.51
C GLN A 176 8.86 4.23 4.27
N SER A 177 9.12 4.67 3.03
CA SER A 177 9.13 6.08 2.65
C SER A 177 7.78 6.74 2.91
N TYR A 178 6.69 6.08 2.51
CA TYR A 178 5.34 6.58 2.73
C TYR A 178 5.00 6.74 4.22
N PHE A 179 5.28 5.73 5.05
CA PHE A 179 4.97 5.80 6.47
C PHE A 179 5.92 6.70 7.25
N THR A 180 7.14 6.90 6.77
CA THR A 180 8.03 7.94 7.31
C THR A 180 7.44 9.32 7.08
N TRP A 181 7.05 9.63 5.84
CA TRP A 181 6.40 10.91 5.51
C TRP A 181 5.08 11.12 6.26
N LEU A 182 4.24 10.09 6.37
CA LEU A 182 2.92 10.18 7.00
C LEU A 182 2.97 10.54 8.50
N PHE A 183 4.05 10.15 9.17
CA PHE A 183 4.22 10.28 10.62
C PHE A 183 5.34 11.25 11.04
N ASP A 184 5.97 11.93 10.09
CA ASP A 184 6.94 13.00 10.35
C ASP A 184 6.26 14.24 10.95
#